data_AF-A0A7C5KNZ4-F1
#
_entry.id   AF-A0A7C5KNZ4-F1
#
_cell.length_a   1.000
_cell.length_b   1.000
_cell.length_c   1.000
_cell.angle_alpha   90.00
_cell.angle_beta   90.00
_cell.angle_gamma   90.00
#
_symmetry.space_group_name_H-M   'P 1'
#
loop_
_entity.id
_entity.type
_entity.pdbx_description
1 polymer ?
#
loop_
_entity_poly.entity_id
_entity_poly.type
_entity_poly.pdbx_seq_one_letter_code
_entity_poly.pdbx_strand_id
1 'polypeptide(L)'
;MGVNAELEFDVIKARADGKVLTVVVMMRNTTDKKVKRTFLVKDVFFIDDKGEKKYFVLTDNSGRALVSSLDSNNKSRMSVEVPANGKKLIWMKFPAPSENTRSVDLTLPVALPFDRLAVQR
;
A
#
# COMPACT_ATOMS: atom_id res chain seq x y z
N MET A 1 6.88 16.04 -22.52
CA MET A 1 6.50 14.75 -21.89
C MET A 1 7.29 14.65 -20.60
N GLY A 2 6.65 14.83 -19.44
CA GLY A 2 7.33 14.94 -18.15
C GLY A 2 6.67 14.01 -17.14
N VAL A 3 7.01 12.73 -17.19
CA VAL A 3 6.65 11.77 -16.13
C VAL A 3 7.83 11.74 -15.17
N ASN A 4 7.99 12.81 -14.38
CA ASN A 4 9.02 12.83 -13.34
C ASN A 4 8.45 12.15 -12.09
N ALA A 5 8.22 10.84 -12.19
CA ALA A 5 7.84 10.03 -11.03
C ALA A 5 9.13 9.78 -10.23
N GLU A 6 9.37 10.59 -9.19
CA GLU A 6 10.51 10.43 -8.27
C GLU A 6 10.55 9.05 -7.59
N LEU A 7 9.40 8.36 -7.58
CA LEU A 7 9.23 7.03 -7.00
C LEU A 7 8.52 6.09 -7.98
N GLU A 8 9.11 4.92 -8.17
CA GLU A 8 8.45 3.76 -8.77
C GLU A 8 7.93 2.84 -7.65
N PHE A 9 6.86 2.10 -7.96
CA PHE A 9 6.18 1.22 -7.01
C PHE A 9 5.99 -0.16 -7.62
N ASP A 10 6.41 -1.20 -6.89
CA ASP A 10 6.24 -2.59 -7.27
C ASP A 10 5.50 -3.32 -6.14
N VAL A 11 4.39 -4.01 -6.42
CA VAL A 11 3.76 -4.89 -5.42
C VAL A 11 4.48 -6.23 -5.41
N ILE A 12 5.13 -6.53 -4.27
CA ILE A 12 5.94 -7.74 -4.10
C ILE A 12 5.10 -8.89 -3.56
N LYS A 13 4.04 -8.57 -2.81
CA LYS A 13 3.20 -9.57 -2.14
C LYS A 13 1.80 -9.02 -1.91
N ALA A 14 0.80 -9.86 -2.18
CA ALA A 14 -0.56 -9.75 -1.66
C ALA A 14 -0.93 -11.14 -1.12
N ARG A 15 -0.90 -11.33 0.21
CA ARG A 15 -1.17 -12.64 0.84
C ARG A 15 -2.23 -12.50 1.92
N ALA A 16 -3.30 -13.26 1.76
CA ALA A 16 -4.31 -13.46 2.78
C ALA A 16 -3.84 -14.56 3.75
N ASP A 17 -3.93 -14.28 5.04
CA ASP A 17 -3.71 -15.23 6.12
C ASP A 17 -4.82 -15.04 7.16
N GLY A 18 -5.68 -16.05 7.29
CA GLY A 18 -6.94 -15.95 8.01
C GLY A 18 -7.77 -14.74 7.56
N LYS A 19 -8.03 -13.82 8.49
CA LYS A 19 -8.89 -12.64 8.25
C LYS A 19 -8.12 -11.39 7.78
N VAL A 20 -6.83 -11.50 7.49
CA VAL A 20 -5.98 -10.36 7.15
C VAL A 20 -5.31 -10.55 5.79
N LEU A 21 -5.46 -9.57 4.91
CA LEU A 21 -4.64 -9.43 3.72
C LEU A 21 -3.43 -8.53 4.05
N THR A 22 -2.22 -9.05 3.84
CA THR A 22 -1.00 -8.26 3.91
C THR A 22 -0.50 -7.95 2.50
N VAL A 23 -0.35 -6.66 2.19
CA VAL A 23 0.25 -6.17 0.95
C VAL A 23 1.63 -5.61 1.26
N VAL A 24 2.64 -6.01 0.48
CA VAL A 24 4.00 -5.48 0.55
C VAL A 24 4.34 -4.80 -0.76
N VAL A 25 4.79 -3.55 -0.67
CA VAL A 25 5.15 -2.70 -1.81
C VAL A 25 6.61 -2.29 -1.68
N MET A 26 7.36 -2.43 -2.76
CA MET A 26 8.69 -1.85 -2.91
C MET A 26 8.56 -0.48 -3.55
N MET A 27 9.17 0.52 -2.92
CA MET A 27 9.35 1.85 -3.47
C MET A 27 10.79 2.01 -3.92
N ARG A 28 11.01 2.43 -5.17
CA ARG A 28 12.35 2.74 -5.71
C ARG A 28 12.44 4.23 -5.99
N ASN A 29 13.43 4.88 -5.42
CA ASN A 29 13.73 6.28 -5.69
C ASN A 29 14.64 6.37 -6.92
N THR A 30 14.17 7.06 -7.95
CA THR A 30 14.86 7.24 -9.24
C THR A 30 15.68 8.53 -9.29
N THR A 31 15.72 9.28 -8.19
CA THR A 31 16.42 10.57 -8.08
C THR A 31 17.73 10.44 -7.29
N ASP A 32 18.60 11.42 -7.47
CA ASP A 32 19.88 11.59 -6.76
C ASP A 32 19.73 12.19 -5.35
N LYS A 33 18.49 12.46 -4.91
CA LYS A 33 18.17 13.03 -3.60
C LYS A 33 17.28 12.11 -2.80
N LYS A 34 17.31 12.23 -1.47
CA LYS A 34 16.35 11.54 -0.61
C LYS A 34 14.93 12.05 -0.90
N VAL A 35 14.00 11.13 -1.14
CA VAL A 35 12.58 11.46 -1.32
C VAL A 35 11.82 11.15 -0.03
N LYS A 36 11.04 12.12 0.45
CA LYS A 36 10.07 11.94 1.52
C LYS A 36 8.66 12.09 0.95
N ARG A 37 7.77 11.16 1.32
CA ARG A 37 6.34 11.23 1.00
C ARG A 37 5.50 10.89 2.21
N THR A 38 4.39 11.61 2.34
CA THR A 38 3.37 11.34 3.35
C THR A 38 2.06 11.08 2.64
N PHE A 39 1.40 9.99 3.02
CA PHE A 39 0.13 9.54 2.45
C PHE A 39 -0.92 9.54 3.55
N LEU A 40 -2.16 9.92 3.19
CA LEU A 40 -3.29 9.64 4.05
C LEU A 40 -3.66 8.16 3.89
N VAL A 41 -3.74 7.43 5.00
CA VAL A 41 -4.04 6.00 4.96
C VAL A 41 -5.44 5.72 4.39
N LYS A 42 -6.39 6.65 4.55
CA LYS A 42 -7.75 6.54 3.99
C LYS A 42 -7.79 6.51 2.46
N ASP A 43 -6.76 7.02 1.79
CA ASP A 43 -6.66 7.06 0.34
C ASP A 43 -5.98 5.78 -0.22
N VAL A 44 -5.62 4.86 0.67
CA VAL A 44 -5.10 3.53 0.36
C VAL A 44 -6.21 2.50 0.58
N PHE A 45 -6.60 1.82 -0.49
CA PHE A 45 -7.63 0.78 -0.44
C PHE A 45 -7.41 -0.23 -1.56
N PHE A 46 -8.05 -1.39 -1.44
CA PHE A 46 -8.22 -2.29 -2.58
C PHE A 46 -9.71 -2.50 -2.89
N ILE A 47 -10.00 -2.91 -4.12
CA ILE A 47 -11.31 -3.38 -4.56
C ILE A 47 -11.17 -4.86 -4.91
N ASP A 48 -12.20 -5.67 -4.59
CA ASP A 48 -12.22 -7.07 -4.99
C ASP A 48 -12.42 -7.24 -6.51
N ASP A 49 -12.17 -8.46 -7.01
CA ASP A 49 -12.29 -8.82 -8.42
C ASP A 49 -13.70 -8.63 -9.01
N LYS A 50 -14.72 -8.44 -8.18
CA LYS A 50 -16.09 -8.13 -8.60
C LYS A 50 -16.36 -6.64 -8.72
N GLY A 51 -15.47 -5.79 -8.22
CA GLY A 51 -15.66 -4.35 -8.23
C GLY A 51 -16.67 -3.84 -7.18
N GLU A 52 -17.17 -4.71 -6.30
CA GLU A 52 -18.37 -4.44 -5.50
C GLU A 52 -18.04 -3.73 -4.18
N LYS A 53 -16.83 -3.95 -3.63
CA LYS A 53 -16.49 -3.48 -2.29
C LYS A 53 -15.09 -2.91 -2.19
N LYS A 54 -15.00 -1.73 -1.56
CA LYS A 54 -13.74 -1.11 -1.13
C LYS A 54 -13.32 -1.60 0.25
N TYR A 55 -12.06 -1.95 0.37
CA TYR A 55 -11.43 -2.41 1.60
C TYR A 55 -10.31 -1.46 2.00
N PHE A 56 -10.44 -0.85 3.16
CA PHE A 56 -9.47 0.09 3.71
C PHE A 56 -8.48 -0.62 4.63
N VAL A 57 -7.34 0.04 4.88
CA VAL A 57 -6.33 -0.42 5.84
C VAL A 57 -6.96 -0.58 7.23
N LEU A 58 -6.63 -1.68 7.92
CA LEU A 58 -7.07 -1.96 9.27
C LEU A 58 -6.51 -0.95 10.27
N THR A 59 -7.25 -0.70 11.34
CA THR A 59 -6.77 0.04 12.51
C THR A 59 -6.76 -0.86 13.75
N ASP A 60 -5.82 -0.62 14.66
CA ASP A 60 -5.85 -1.24 15.98
C ASP A 60 -6.92 -0.61 16.90
N ASN A 61 -7.07 -1.17 18.10
CA ASN A 61 -8.04 -0.70 19.10
C ASN A 61 -7.81 0.74 19.57
N SER A 62 -6.62 1.31 19.31
CA SER A 62 -6.27 2.70 19.63
C SER A 62 -6.45 3.65 18.44
N GLY A 63 -7.01 3.15 17.32
CA GLY A 63 -7.24 3.88 16.08
C GLY A 63 -5.98 4.07 15.22
N ARG A 64 -4.88 3.36 15.49
CA ARG A 64 -3.66 3.45 14.69
C ARG A 64 -3.76 2.55 13.46
N ALA A 65 -3.49 3.10 12.29
CA ALA A 65 -3.44 2.30 11.07
C ALA A 65 -2.33 1.24 11.13
N LEU A 66 -2.65 0.03 10.67
CA LEU A 66 -1.72 -1.10 10.58
C LEU A 66 -0.88 -0.99 9.30
N VAL A 67 0.15 -0.14 9.37
CA VAL A 67 1.14 0.09 8.31
C VAL A 67 2.56 0.13 8.88
N SER A 68 3.55 -0.17 8.04
CA SER A 68 4.98 -0.21 8.43
C SER A 68 5.58 1.12 8.88
N SER A 69 5.15 2.24 8.28
CA SER A 69 5.78 3.56 8.45
C SER A 69 4.75 4.60 8.91
N LEU A 70 4.02 4.28 9.98
CA LEU A 70 3.02 5.17 10.56
C LEU A 70 3.69 6.45 11.08
N ASP A 71 3.10 7.61 10.76
CA ASP A 71 3.54 8.90 11.28
C ASP A 71 3.32 8.95 12.81
N SER A 72 4.37 9.28 13.55
CA SER A 72 4.34 9.34 15.02
C SER A 72 3.37 10.39 15.56
N ASN A 73 3.12 11.44 14.79
CA ASN A 73 2.27 12.57 15.17
C ASN A 73 0.85 12.45 14.59
N ASN A 74 0.59 11.47 13.72
CA ASN A 74 -0.72 11.28 13.12
C ASN A 74 -1.01 9.80 12.82
N LYS A 75 -1.96 9.23 13.57
CA LYS A 75 -2.40 7.83 13.49
C LYS A 75 -3.03 7.40 12.16
N SER A 76 -3.28 8.35 11.26
CA SER A 76 -3.93 8.14 9.95
C SER A 76 -3.02 8.52 8.78
N ARG A 77 -1.72 8.75 9.03
CA ARG A 77 -0.74 9.08 7.98
C ARG A 77 0.38 8.05 7.96
N MET A 78 0.81 7.70 6.76
CA MET A 78 2.02 6.92 6.53
C MET A 78 3.09 7.86 5.96
N SER A 79 4.25 7.99 6.63
CA SER A 79 5.36 8.82 6.15
C SER A 79 6.56 7.95 5.83
N VAL A 80 7.01 8.00 4.58
CA VAL A 80 8.07 7.15 4.06
C VAL A 80 9.20 8.02 3.53
N GLU A 81 10.42 7.69 3.94
CA GLU A 81 11.65 8.23 3.38
C GLU A 81 12.40 7.14 2.61
N VAL A 82 12.77 7.43 1.37
CA VAL A 82 13.55 6.54 0.50
C VAL A 82 14.87 7.23 0.14
N PRO A 83 16.04 6.63 0.45
CA PRO A 83 17.35 7.21 0.13
C PRO A 83 17.52 7.50 -1.38
N ALA A 84 18.43 8.40 -1.73
CA ALA A 84 18.83 8.66 -3.11
C ALA A 84 19.22 7.35 -3.82
N ASN A 85 18.71 7.12 -5.03
CA ASN A 85 18.89 5.87 -5.80
C ASN A 85 18.58 4.57 -5.01
N GLY A 86 17.85 4.69 -3.90
CA GLY A 86 17.61 3.63 -2.95
C GLY A 86 16.26 2.94 -3.15
N LYS A 87 16.03 1.90 -2.35
CA LYS A 87 14.75 1.18 -2.29
C LYS A 87 14.29 1.01 -0.85
N LYS A 88 12.97 0.93 -0.65
CA LYS A 88 12.37 0.64 0.65
C LYS A 88 11.14 -0.25 0.49
N LEU A 89 11.00 -1.24 1.37
CA LEU A 89 9.77 -2.02 1.47
C LEU A 89 8.84 -1.39 2.51
N ILE A 90 7.56 -1.29 2.15
CA ILE A 90 6.48 -0.95 3.07
C ILE A 90 5.43 -2.05 3.05
N TRP A 91 4.74 -2.23 4.18
CA TRP A 91 3.60 -3.13 4.27
C TRP A 91 2.38 -2.40 4.81
N MET A 92 1.21 -2.88 4.39
CA MET A 92 -0.12 -2.42 4.81
C MET A 92 -1.00 -3.65 5.04
N LYS A 93 -1.83 -3.60 6.09
CA LYS A 93 -2.75 -4.69 6.43
C LYS A 93 -4.19 -4.27 6.21
N PHE A 94 -4.96 -5.13 5.57
CA PHE A 94 -6.37 -4.92 5.24
C PHE A 94 -7.19 -6.10 5.77
N PRO A 95 -8.52 -5.97 5.90
CA PRO A 95 -9.38 -7.14 6.01
C PRO A 95 -9.13 -8.05 4.80
N ALA A 96 -9.08 -9.37 5.03
CA ALA A 96 -9.04 -10.31 3.93
C ALA A 96 -10.31 -10.17 3.07
N PRO A 97 -10.19 -10.24 1.73
CA PRO A 97 -11.36 -10.37 0.86
C PRO A 97 -12.02 -11.74 1.08
N SER A 98 -13.12 -12.01 0.35
CA SER A 98 -13.76 -13.33 0.37
C SER A 98 -12.76 -14.45 0.04
N GLU A 99 -12.96 -15.64 0.60
CA GLU A 99 -12.15 -16.83 0.27
C GLU A 99 -12.21 -17.21 -1.22
N ASN A 100 -13.22 -16.74 -1.94
CA ASN A 100 -13.36 -16.96 -3.38
C ASN A 100 -12.70 -15.87 -4.24
N THR A 101 -12.31 -14.73 -3.67
CA THR A 101 -11.63 -13.64 -4.40
C THR A 101 -10.24 -14.10 -4.82
N ARG A 102 -9.92 -14.06 -6.11
CA ARG A 102 -8.62 -14.53 -6.62
C ARG A 102 -7.65 -13.39 -6.88
N SER A 103 -8.17 -12.21 -7.14
CA SER A 103 -7.37 -11.01 -7.35
C SER A 103 -8.04 -9.78 -6.75
N VAL A 104 -7.25 -8.73 -6.55
CA VAL A 104 -7.71 -7.42 -6.08
C VAL A 104 -7.05 -6.31 -6.88
N ASP A 105 -7.72 -5.17 -6.97
CA ASP A 105 -7.18 -3.95 -7.57
C ASP A 105 -6.75 -3.01 -6.44
N LEU A 106 -5.45 -2.77 -6.31
CA LEU A 106 -4.89 -1.93 -5.25
C LEU A 106 -4.73 -0.50 -5.73
N THR A 107 -5.30 0.44 -4.97
CA THR A 107 -5.08 1.87 -5.14
C THR A 107 -4.08 2.37 -4.10
N LEU A 108 -2.99 2.96 -4.58
CA LEU A 108 -2.02 3.71 -3.79
C LEU A 108 -2.04 5.18 -4.26
N PRO A 109 -2.00 6.16 -3.35
CA PRO A 109 -1.79 7.55 -3.72
C PRO A 109 -0.51 7.70 -4.55
N VAL A 110 -0.53 8.59 -5.55
CA VAL A 110 0.59 8.94 -6.45
C VAL A 110 1.12 7.81 -7.35
N ALA A 111 0.53 6.62 -7.32
CA ALA A 111 0.79 5.55 -8.27
C ALA A 111 -0.44 5.31 -9.14
N LEU A 112 -0.24 4.70 -10.32
CA LEU A 112 -1.36 4.10 -11.05
C LEU A 112 -1.92 2.92 -10.25
N PRO A 113 -3.23 2.62 -10.36
CA PRO A 113 -3.80 1.42 -9.77
C PRO A 113 -3.05 0.16 -10.23
N PHE A 114 -2.90 -0.79 -9.32
CA PHE A 114 -2.37 -2.12 -9.62
C PHE A 114 -3.56 -3.05 -9.83
N ASP A 115 -3.84 -3.36 -11.09
CA ASP A 115 -4.99 -4.19 -11.46
C ASP A 115 -4.65 -5.67 -11.37
N ARG A 116 -5.66 -6.48 -10.99
CA ARG A 116 -5.63 -7.94 -10.97
C ARG A 116 -4.44 -8.53 -10.20
N LEU A 117 -4.09 -7.94 -9.06
CA LEU A 117 -3.07 -8.50 -8.16
C LEU A 117 -3.55 -9.84 -7.60
N ALA A 118 -2.84 -10.92 -7.92
CA ALA A 118 -3.17 -12.24 -7.42
C ALA A 118 -3.07 -12.30 -5.88
N VAL A 119 -4.12 -12.79 -5.23
CA VAL A 119 -4.15 -13.02 -3.79
C VAL A 119 -3.60 -14.40 -3.48
N GLN A 120 -2.48 -14.45 -2.77
CA GLN A 120 -1.87 -15.68 -2.27
C GLN A 120 -2.56 -16.12 -0.97
N ARG A 121 -2.61 -17.43 -0.71
CA ARG A 121 -3.12 -18.02 0.54
C ARG A 121 -2.08 -18.96 1.14
#